data_AF-A0A6B3E764-F1
#
_entry.id   AF-A0A6B3E764-F1
#
_cell.length_a   1.000
_cell.length_b   1.000
_cell.length_c   1.000
_cell.angle_alpha   90.00
_cell.angle_beta   90.00
_cell.angle_gamma   90.00
#
_symmetry.space_group_name_H-M   'P 1'
#
loop_
_entity.id
_entity.type
_entity.pdbx_description
1 polymer ?
#
loop_
_entity_poly.entity_id
_entity_poly.type
_entity_poly.pdbx_seq_one_letter_code
_entity_poly.pdbx_strand_id
1 'polypeptide(L)'
;DGRAPTAGATAQGSLSVPVRSGGAATEGVPQHGWELAHWAVAQSEVLGIDEVAYAGRVWKAGSGWRTESGKAGTTEVRMRFVH
;
A
#
# COMPACT_ATOMS: atom_id res chain seq x y z
N ASP A 1 -5.15 4.77 -25.49
CA ASP A 1 -3.76 4.38 -25.24
C ASP A 1 -3.64 3.83 -23.84
N GLY A 2 -3.63 2.50 -23.70
CA GLY A 2 -3.80 1.81 -22.42
C GLY A 2 -2.45 1.43 -21.81
N ARG A 3 -1.87 2.31 -21.00
CA ARG A 3 -0.70 1.95 -20.21
C ARG A 3 -1.16 1.02 -19.07
N ALA A 4 -0.86 -0.27 -19.20
CA ALA A 4 -1.06 -1.23 -18.13
C ALA A 4 -0.32 -0.72 -16.87
N PRO A 5 -0.94 -0.70 -15.68
CA PRO A 5 -0.24 -0.35 -14.46
C PRO A 5 0.85 -1.41 -14.23
N THR A 6 2.10 -0.96 -14.29
CA THR A 6 3.29 -1.76 -13.94
C THR A 6 3.32 -1.96 -12.44
N ALA A 7 3.34 -3.21 -12.00
CA ALA A 7 3.55 -3.54 -10.59
C ALA A 7 4.97 -3.14 -10.19
N GLY A 8 5.10 -2.34 -9.12
CA GLY A 8 6.40 -1.92 -8.59
C GLY A 8 7.00 -0.72 -9.31
N ALA A 9 6.50 0.48 -8.99
CA ALA A 9 7.24 1.71 -9.24
C ALA A 9 8.07 2.02 -7.99
N THR A 10 9.40 1.85 -8.08
CA THR A 10 10.33 2.20 -7.00
C THR A 10 10.91 3.59 -7.28
N ALA A 11 10.53 4.56 -6.46
CA ALA A 11 11.17 5.87 -6.43
C ALA A 11 11.91 5.98 -5.09
N GLN A 12 13.25 6.06 -5.13
CA GLN A 12 14.18 6.26 -4.00
C GLN A 12 13.56 6.02 -2.60
N GLY A 13 13.51 4.76 -2.15
CA GLY A 13 13.01 4.39 -0.82
C GLY A 13 11.49 4.29 -0.67
N SER A 14 10.72 4.39 -1.76
CA SER A 14 9.27 4.16 -1.77
C SER A 14 8.88 3.15 -2.85
N LEU A 15 8.05 2.18 -2.47
CA LEU A 15 7.47 1.17 -3.35
C LEU A 15 5.95 1.38 -3.41
N SER A 16 5.46 1.67 -4.61
CA SER A 16 4.03 1.68 -4.91
C SER A 16 3.63 0.35 -5.54
N VAL A 17 2.70 -0.37 -4.91
CA VAL A 17 2.12 -1.61 -5.43
C VAL A 17 0.66 -1.39 -5.80
N PRO A 18 0.32 -1.30 -7.10
CA PRO A 18 -1.06 -1.23 -7.54
C PRO A 18 -1.74 -2.58 -7.30
N VAL A 19 -2.84 -2.59 -6.55
CA VAL A 19 -3.57 -3.82 -6.23
C VAL A 19 -4.49 -4.14 -7.41
N ARG A 20 -4.18 -5.19 -8.17
CA ARG A 20 -4.96 -5.57 -9.36
C ARG A 20 -6.10 -6.51 -8.96
N SER A 21 -7.32 -6.24 -9.42
CA SER A 21 -8.41 -7.23 -9.48
C SER A 21 -8.14 -8.16 -10.66
N GLY A 22 -7.51 -9.29 -10.40
CA GLY A 22 -7.40 -10.36 -11.39
C GLY A 22 -8.77 -10.99 -11.59
N GLY A 23 -9.51 -10.59 -12.65
CA GLY A 23 -10.68 -11.29 -13.17
C GLY A 23 -11.90 -11.36 -12.23
N ALA A 24 -12.95 -10.63 -12.61
CA ALA A 24 -14.26 -10.56 -11.95
C ALA A 24 -14.29 -9.87 -10.56
N ALA A 25 -15.22 -8.93 -10.47
CA ALA A 25 -15.65 -8.20 -9.27
C ALA A 25 -14.65 -7.19 -8.67
N THR A 26 -15.03 -5.93 -8.84
CA THR A 26 -14.64 -4.71 -8.11
C THR A 26 -14.66 -4.82 -6.57
N GLU A 27 -15.13 -5.94 -6.01
CA GLU A 27 -15.28 -6.19 -4.57
C GLU A 27 -14.02 -6.77 -3.90
N GLY A 28 -13.09 -7.36 -4.66
CA GLY A 28 -11.86 -7.98 -4.13
C GLY A 28 -10.66 -7.04 -3.95
N VAL A 29 -10.66 -5.89 -4.65
CA VAL A 29 -9.56 -4.91 -4.60
C VAL A 29 -9.35 -4.29 -3.21
N PRO A 30 -10.43 -3.93 -2.47
CA PRO A 30 -10.30 -3.44 -1.10
C PRO A 30 -9.71 -4.50 -0.15
N GLN A 31 -10.08 -5.77 -0.38
CA GLN A 31 -9.66 -6.90 0.46
C GLN A 31 -8.18 -7.22 0.22
N HIS A 32 -7.78 -7.43 -1.04
CA HIS A 32 -6.38 -7.70 -1.41
C HIS A 32 -5.43 -6.56 -1.02
N GLY A 33 -5.89 -5.30 -1.10
CA GLY A 33 -5.06 -4.17 -0.71
C GLY A 33 -4.90 -4.07 0.80
N TRP A 34 -5.93 -4.41 1.56
CA TRP A 34 -5.86 -4.48 3.01
C TRP A 34 -4.97 -5.62 3.50
N GLU A 35 -5.04 -6.80 2.85
CA GLU A 35 -4.16 -7.93 3.14
C GLU A 35 -2.69 -7.58 2.88
N LEU A 36 -2.39 -6.97 1.72
CA LEU A 36 -1.02 -6.55 1.40
C LEU A 36 -0.51 -5.48 2.38
N ALA A 37 -1.37 -4.53 2.76
CA ALA A 37 -1.02 -3.52 3.76
C ALA A 37 -0.69 -4.17 5.12
N HIS A 38 -1.49 -5.14 5.57
CA HIS A 38 -1.25 -5.86 6.81
C HIS A 38 0.01 -6.75 6.77
N TRP A 39 0.26 -7.41 5.63
CA TRP A 39 1.50 -8.15 5.42
C TRP A 39 2.72 -7.23 5.51
N ALA A 40 2.67 -6.05 4.89
CA ALA A 40 3.76 -5.07 4.91
C ALA A 40 4.06 -4.59 6.34
N VAL A 41 3.01 -4.34 7.14
CA VAL A 41 3.15 -4.01 8.57
C VAL A 41 3.82 -5.17 9.34
N ALA A 42 3.42 -6.41 9.10
CA ALA A 42 4.00 -7.58 9.76
C ALA A 42 5.45 -7.89 9.34
N GLN A 43 5.86 -7.50 8.13
CA GLN A 43 7.24 -7.63 7.63
C GLN A 43 8.05 -6.34 7.73
N SER A 44 7.52 -5.31 8.39
CA SER A 44 8.16 -4.00 8.47
C SER A 44 9.56 -4.05 9.10
N GLU A 45 9.76 -4.85 10.14
CA GLU A 45 11.06 -5.01 10.79
C GLU A 45 12.08 -5.74 9.91
N VAL A 46 11.63 -6.69 9.09
CA VAL A 46 12.50 -7.49 8.20
C VAL A 46 12.87 -6.72 6.94
N LEU A 47 11.91 -5.99 6.37
CA LEU A 47 12.08 -5.23 5.13
C LEU A 47 12.58 -3.80 5.37
N GLY A 48 12.59 -3.33 6.62
CA GLY A 48 12.92 -1.95 6.95
C GLY A 48 11.86 -0.97 6.46
N ILE A 49 10.58 -1.24 6.71
CA ILE A 49 9.47 -0.36 6.34
C ILE A 49 9.16 0.58 7.51
N ASP A 50 9.23 1.89 7.30
CA ASP A 50 8.88 2.89 8.32
C ASP A 50 7.41 3.36 8.22
N GLU A 51 6.85 3.35 7.00
CA GLU A 51 5.51 3.86 6.71
C GLU A 51 4.78 2.99 5.66
N VAL A 52 3.49 2.73 5.89
CA VAL A 52 2.59 2.06 4.93
C VAL A 52 1.31 2.87 4.77
N ALA A 53 0.96 3.28 3.55
CA ALA A 53 -0.27 4.00 3.25
C ALA A 53 -1.21 3.20 2.35
N TYR A 54 -2.48 3.10 2.75
CA TYR A 54 -3.54 2.43 1.98
C TYR A 54 -4.92 3.01 2.29
N ALA A 55 -5.72 3.27 1.26
CA ALA A 55 -7.12 3.69 1.39
C ALA A 55 -7.36 4.88 2.36
N GLY A 56 -6.43 5.84 2.42
CA GLY A 56 -6.53 7.00 3.33
C GLY A 56 -6.13 6.71 4.78
N ARG A 57 -5.53 5.55 5.04
CA ARG A 57 -4.92 5.18 6.32
C ARG A 57 -3.42 5.08 6.14
N VAL A 58 -2.67 5.54 7.14
CA VAL A 58 -1.21 5.50 7.19
C VAL A 58 -0.79 4.80 8.46
N TRP A 59 -0.01 3.75 8.33
CA TRP A 59 0.68 3.09 9.42
C TRP A 59 2.11 3.63 9.52
N LYS A 60 2.60 3.82 10.75
CA LYS A 60 4.00 4.10 11.03
C LYS A 60 4.57 3.15 12.08
N ALA A 61 5.83 2.76 11.88
CA ALA A 61 6.58 1.99 12.86
C ALA A 61 6.54 2.69 14.23
N GLY A 62 6.17 1.95 15.28
CA GLY A 62 6.03 2.46 16.64
C GLY A 62 4.80 3.35 16.92
N SER A 63 4.04 3.75 15.90
CA SER A 63 2.83 4.60 16.07
C SER A 63 1.52 3.91 15.69
N GLY A 64 1.56 2.84 14.90
CA GLY A 64 0.37 2.13 14.44
C GLY A 64 -0.40 2.87 13.34
N TRP A 65 -1.62 2.41 13.06
CA TRP A 65 -2.49 2.96 12.03
C TRP A 65 -3.12 4.29 12.44
N ARG A 66 -3.09 5.26 11.52
CA ARG A 66 -3.78 6.55 11.63
C ARG A 66 -4.63 6.78 10.37
N THR A 67 -5.81 7.34 10.55
CA THR A 67 -6.69 7.70 9.43
C THR A 67 -6.44 9.15 9.05
N GLU A 68 -6.07 9.42 7.81
CA GLU A 68 -5.96 10.79 7.28
C GLU A 68 -7.31 11.26 6.76
N SER A 69 -8.05 11.96 7.62
CA SER A 69 -9.33 12.57 7.27
C SER A 69 -9.16 13.60 6.14
N GLY A 70 -9.68 13.29 4.94
CA GLY A 70 -9.70 14.23 3.80
C GLY A 70 -9.01 13.74 2.52
N LYS A 71 -8.32 12.60 2.55
CA LYS A 71 -7.72 12.01 1.33
C LYS A 71 -8.66 10.94 0.75
N ALA A 72 -9.07 11.10 -0.50
CA ALA A 72 -9.73 10.02 -1.24
C ALA A 72 -8.76 8.81 -1.29
N GLY A 73 -9.19 7.69 -0.70
CA GLY A 73 -8.35 6.51 -0.54
C GLY A 73 -7.93 5.93 -1.88
N THR A 74 -6.63 5.71 -2.08
CA THR A 74 -6.11 5.05 -3.28
C THR A 74 -6.16 3.53 -3.10
N THR A 75 -6.48 2.80 -4.17
CA THR A 75 -6.37 1.32 -4.23
C THR A 75 -4.93 0.84 -4.46
N GLU A 76 -3.96 1.68 -4.13
CA GLU A 76 -2.53 1.40 -4.19
C GLU A 76 -2.00 1.32 -2.77
N VAL A 77 -1.20 0.29 -2.48
CA VAL A 77 -0.43 0.21 -1.24
C VAL A 77 0.90 0.88 -1.48
N ARG A 78 1.19 1.93 -0.70
CA ARG A 78 2.49 2.61 -0.72
C ARG A 78 3.28 2.23 0.50
N MET A 79 4.50 1.75 0.30
CA MET A 79 5.43 1.38 1.36
C MET A 79 6.64 2.29 1.28
N ARG A 80 7.06 2.84 2.41
CA ARG A 80 8.28 3.62 2.53
C ARG A 80 9.28 2.86 3.39
N PHE A 81 10.50 2.77 2.88
CA PHE A 81 11.59 2.06 3.52
C PHE A 81 12.49 3.06 4.23
N VAL A 82 13.01 2.67 5.39
CA VAL A 82 14.10 3.37 6.06
C VAL A 82 15.32 3.30 5.16
N HIS A 83 15.95 4.45 4.91
CA HIS A 83 17.16 4.58 4.10
C HIS A 83 18.40 4.22 4.90
#